data_AF-A0A7C7S1A7-F1
#
_entry.id   AF-A0A7C7S1A7-F1
#
_cell.length_a   1.000
_cell.length_b   1.000
_cell.length_c   1.000
_cell.angle_alpha   90.00
_cell.angle_beta   90.00
_cell.angle_gamma   90.00
#
_symmetry.space_group_name_H-M   'P 1'
#
loop_
_entity.id
_entity.type
_entity.pdbx_description
1 polymer ?
#
loop_
_entity_poly.entity_id
_entity_poly.type
_entity_poly.pdbx_seq_one_letter_code
_entity_poly.pdbx_strand_id
1 'polypeptide(L)'
;MQSTYSSIPTWKYFLRRYGLLAGFGLFVLALILFFYSRDADITVAVLSASVRHSTPLILGALCGLMNERAGVINIGIEGQMLMAAFMGYMVNVWTGNLYIAILGGVLTGAVMGLFHAFMSVTLKLDQIIGGTVINILALGLTG
;
A
#
# COMPACT_ATOMS: atom_id res chain seq x y z
N MET A 1 -45.07 8.85 25.09
CA MET A 1 -45.08 8.53 23.64
C MET A 1 -43.92 7.56 23.37
N GLN A 2 -44.09 6.31 23.82
CA GLN A 2 -43.10 5.23 23.72
C GLN A 2 -43.70 4.12 22.86
N SER A 3 -42.81 3.43 22.13
CA SER A 3 -43.03 2.14 21.46
C SER A 3 -43.52 2.16 20.00
N THR A 4 -42.60 2.49 19.08
CA THR A 4 -42.65 1.98 17.69
C THR A 4 -41.26 1.53 17.17
N TYR A 5 -40.36 1.09 18.06
CA TYR A 5 -39.18 0.34 17.68
C TYR A 5 -39.53 -1.15 17.67
N SER A 6 -40.33 -1.55 16.68
CA SER A 6 -40.56 -2.97 16.39
C SER A 6 -39.21 -3.60 16.02
N SER A 7 -38.85 -4.59 16.82
CA SER A 7 -37.62 -5.37 16.84
C SER A 7 -37.29 -5.98 15.49
N ILE A 8 -36.52 -5.29 14.66
CA ILE A 8 -35.74 -6.02 13.67
C ILE A 8 -34.81 -6.92 14.49
N PRO A 9 -34.92 -8.25 14.38
CA PRO A 9 -34.15 -9.12 15.25
C PRO A 9 -32.67 -8.88 14.97
N THR A 10 -31.88 -8.77 16.03
CA THR A 10 -30.46 -8.35 16.00
C THR A 10 -29.61 -9.13 14.99
N TRP A 11 -29.97 -10.39 14.72
CA TRP A 11 -29.34 -11.21 13.69
C TRP A 11 -29.51 -10.66 12.26
N LYS A 12 -30.62 -9.99 11.91
CA LYS A 12 -30.80 -9.36 10.59
C LYS A 12 -29.92 -8.12 10.42
N TYR A 13 -29.71 -7.35 11.49
CA TYR A 13 -28.75 -6.24 11.49
C TYR A 13 -27.31 -6.75 11.37
N PHE A 14 -26.99 -7.81 12.10
CA PHE A 14 -25.70 -8.49 12.02
C PHE A 14 -25.45 -9.04 10.61
N LEU A 15 -26.41 -9.74 10.01
CA LEU A 15 -26.31 -10.25 8.64
C LEU A 15 -26.27 -9.14 7.58
N ARG A 16 -26.95 -8.01 7.78
CA ARG A 16 -26.89 -6.90 6.82
C ARG A 16 -25.56 -6.15 6.88
N ARG A 17 -24.90 -6.10 8.05
CA ARG A 17 -23.59 -5.46 8.24
C ARG A 17 -22.42 -6.38 7.88
N TYR A 18 -22.47 -7.64 8.29
CA TYR A 18 -21.38 -8.60 8.06
C TYR A 18 -21.62 -9.54 6.89
N GLY A 19 -22.85 -9.65 6.37
CA GLY A 19 -23.16 -10.54 5.25
C GLY A 19 -22.47 -10.14 3.95
N LEU A 20 -22.26 -8.83 3.71
CA LEU A 20 -21.44 -8.37 2.58
C LEU A 20 -19.98 -8.77 2.72
N LEU A 21 -19.41 -8.63 3.92
CA LEU A 21 -18.03 -9.01 4.21
C LEU A 21 -17.84 -10.54 4.12
N ALA A 22 -18.78 -11.30 4.68
CA ALA A 22 -18.78 -12.76 4.61
C ALA A 22 -18.97 -13.25 3.17
N GLY A 23 -19.88 -12.63 2.41
CA GLY A 23 -20.09 -12.93 1.00
C GLY A 23 -18.86 -12.63 0.15
N PHE A 24 -18.22 -11.48 0.37
CA PHE A 24 -16.95 -11.14 -0.29
C PHE A 24 -15.84 -12.14 0.07
N GLY A 25 -15.71 -12.50 1.35
CA GLY A 25 -14.73 -13.50 1.79
C GLY A 25 -14.95 -14.88 1.16
N LEU A 26 -16.20 -15.35 1.10
CA LEU A 26 -16.56 -16.60 0.42
C LEU A 26 -16.28 -16.55 -1.08
N PHE A 27 -16.55 -15.42 -1.73
CA PHE A 27 -16.26 -15.21 -3.15
C PHE A 27 -14.75 -15.28 -3.44
N VAL A 28 -13.94 -14.58 -2.63
CA VAL A 28 -12.48 -14.60 -2.76
C VAL A 28 -11.93 -16.01 -2.51
N LEU A 29 -12.43 -16.71 -1.50
CA LEU A 29 -12.05 -18.10 -1.22
C LEU A 29 -12.41 -19.02 -2.40
N ALA A 30 -13.61 -18.88 -2.96
CA ALA A 30 -14.03 -19.66 -4.11
C ALA A 30 -13.16 -19.39 -5.35
N LEU A 31 -12.76 -18.14 -5.59
CA LEU A 31 -11.81 -17.79 -6.66
C LEU A 31 -10.44 -18.43 -6.42
N ILE A 32 -9.90 -18.34 -5.20
CA ILE A 32 -8.61 -18.96 -4.86
C ILE A 32 -8.66 -20.46 -5.11
N LEU A 33 -9.71 -21.15 -4.65
CA LEU A 33 -9.87 -22.59 -4.85
C LEU A 33 -10.04 -22.95 -6.34
N PHE A 34 -10.78 -22.12 -7.08
CA PHE A 34 -10.93 -22.29 -8.52
C PHE A 34 -9.59 -22.20 -9.24
N PHE A 35 -8.79 -21.15 -9.01
CA PHE A 35 -7.47 -21.01 -9.63
C PHE A 35 -6.47 -22.06 -9.13
N TYR A 36 -6.52 -22.43 -7.86
CA TYR A 36 -5.72 -23.51 -7.30
C TYR A 36 -5.98 -24.85 -8.00
N SER A 37 -7.24 -25.13 -8.37
CA SER A 37 -7.59 -26.33 -9.13
C SER A 37 -7.10 -26.32 -10.59
N ARG A 38 -6.75 -25.14 -11.13
CA ARG A 38 -6.19 -25.00 -12.48
C ARG A 38 -4.67 -25.10 -12.44
N ASP A 39 -4.04 -24.26 -11.62
CA ASP A 39 -2.59 -24.17 -11.47
C ASP A 39 -2.23 -23.82 -10.02
N ALA A 40 -1.85 -24.84 -9.25
CA ALA A 40 -1.49 -24.68 -7.85
C ALA A 40 -0.25 -23.79 -7.67
N ASP A 41 0.75 -23.96 -8.53
CA ASP A 41 2.05 -23.25 -8.41
C ASP A 41 1.89 -21.73 -8.58
N ILE A 42 1.17 -21.29 -9.62
CA ILE A 42 0.92 -19.86 -9.88
C ILE A 42 0.09 -19.27 -8.74
N THR A 43 -0.94 -19.98 -8.29
CA THR A 43 -1.82 -19.52 -7.22
C THR A 43 -1.04 -19.30 -5.92
N VAL A 44 -0.19 -20.25 -5.54
CA VAL A 44 0.67 -20.13 -4.35
C VAL A 44 1.69 -19.00 -4.51
N ALA A 45 2.30 -18.84 -5.69
CA ALA A 45 3.26 -17.78 -5.96
C ALA A 45 2.63 -16.38 -5.84
N VAL A 46 1.45 -16.17 -6.42
CA VAL A 46 0.70 -14.91 -6.34
C VAL A 46 0.32 -14.60 -4.89
N LEU A 47 -0.24 -15.58 -4.16
CA LEU A 47 -0.60 -15.40 -2.75
C LEU A 47 0.61 -15.04 -1.89
N SER A 48 1.74 -15.72 -2.09
CA SER A 48 2.99 -15.45 -1.39
C SER A 48 3.50 -14.03 -1.67
N ALA A 49 3.47 -13.59 -2.93
CA ALA A 49 3.83 -12.23 -3.31
C ALA A 49 2.87 -11.19 -2.71
N SER A 50 1.56 -11.43 -2.74
CA SER A 50 0.56 -10.53 -2.15
C SER A 50 0.82 -10.30 -0.66
N VAL A 51 1.10 -11.36 0.11
CA VAL A 51 1.40 -11.23 1.54
C VAL A 51 2.69 -10.43 1.75
N ARG A 52 3.75 -10.72 0.99
CA ARG A 52 5.03 -10.00 1.11
C ARG A 52 4.91 -8.51 0.77
N HIS A 53 4.15 -8.15 -0.27
CA HIS A 53 3.95 -6.75 -0.66
C HIS A 53 2.93 -6.02 0.21
N SER A 54 1.96 -6.72 0.82
CA SER A 54 0.98 -6.09 1.71
C SER A 54 1.63 -5.43 2.93
N THR A 55 2.69 -6.02 3.48
CA THR A 55 3.40 -5.51 4.66
C THR A 55 3.97 -4.11 4.42
N PRO A 56 4.83 -3.87 3.42
CA PRO A 56 5.35 -2.54 3.14
C PRO A 56 4.22 -1.58 2.66
N LEU A 57 3.21 -2.05 1.93
CA LEU A 57 2.08 -1.21 1.50
C LEU A 57 1.24 -0.69 2.68
N ILE A 58 1.01 -1.49 3.72
CA ILE A 58 0.32 -1.05 4.94
C ILE A 58 1.14 0.03 5.65
N LEU A 59 2.47 -0.15 5.75
CA LEU A 59 3.36 0.87 6.31
C LEU A 59 3.32 2.16 5.47
N GLY A 60 3.28 2.04 4.15
CA GLY A 60 3.06 3.16 3.23
C GLY A 60 1.71 3.84 3.48
N ALA A 61 0.61 3.10 3.57
CA ALA A 61 -0.72 3.64 3.85
C ALA A 61 -0.76 4.44 5.17
N LEU A 62 -0.07 3.96 6.21
CA LEU A 62 0.06 4.71 7.48
C LEU A 62 0.79 6.04 7.29
N CYS A 63 1.84 6.09 6.46
CA CYS A 63 2.49 7.33 6.08
C CYS A 63 1.53 8.24 5.27
N GLY A 64 0.74 7.68 4.34
CA GLY A 64 -0.31 8.41 3.62
C GLY A 64 -1.30 9.12 4.55
N LEU A 65 -1.77 8.43 5.60
CA LEU A 65 -2.64 9.00 6.63
C LEU A 65 -1.99 10.14 7.43
N MET A 66 -0.65 10.17 7.53
CA MET A 66 0.07 11.29 8.13
C MET A 66 0.15 12.47 7.16
N ASN A 67 0.38 12.20 5.87
CA ASN A 67 0.47 13.22 4.84
C ASN A 67 -0.87 13.93 4.63
N GLU A 68 -1.98 13.18 4.63
CA GLU A 68 -3.34 13.74 4.55
C GLU A 68 -3.63 14.71 5.71
N ARG A 69 -3.14 14.42 6.92
CA ARG A 69 -3.26 15.33 8.07
C ARG A 69 -2.46 16.62 7.89
N ALA A 70 -1.40 16.60 7.10
CA ALA A 70 -0.62 17.77 6.72
C ALA A 70 -1.20 18.50 5.49
N GLY A 71 -2.32 18.02 4.92
CA GLY A 71 -2.93 18.61 3.73
C GLY A 71 -2.20 18.28 2.43
N VAL A 72 -1.32 17.27 2.43
CA VAL A 72 -0.57 16.82 1.24
C VAL A 72 -0.90 15.36 0.96
N ILE A 73 -1.55 15.09 -0.16
CA ILE A 73 -1.81 13.73 -0.63
C ILE A 73 -0.54 13.19 -1.30
N ASN A 74 -0.14 11.96 -0.97
CA ASN A 74 1.04 11.32 -1.53
C ASN A 74 0.67 10.07 -2.33
N ILE A 75 0.34 10.28 -3.61
CA ILE A 75 0.08 9.21 -4.57
C ILE A 75 1.39 8.52 -5.01
N GLY A 76 2.55 9.17 -4.84
CA GLY A 76 3.86 8.68 -5.25
C GLY A 76 4.53 7.70 -4.28
N ILE A 77 3.81 7.20 -3.27
CA ILE A 77 4.41 6.46 -2.17
C ILE A 77 5.01 5.12 -2.59
N GLU A 78 4.42 4.46 -3.58
CA GLU A 78 4.93 3.20 -4.12
C GLU A 78 6.31 3.41 -4.76
N GLY A 79 6.50 4.48 -5.52
CA GLY A 79 7.78 4.88 -6.08
C GLY A 79 8.80 5.25 -5.00
N GLN A 80 8.38 5.93 -3.93
CA GLN A 80 9.25 6.23 -2.80
C GLN A 80 9.77 4.95 -2.13
N MET A 81 8.90 3.95 -1.96
CA MET A 81 9.25 2.65 -1.39
C MET A 81 10.20 1.87 -2.30
N LEU A 82 9.95 1.85 -3.62
CA LEU A 82 10.81 1.21 -4.62
C LEU A 82 12.22 1.82 -4.62
N MET A 83 12.32 3.15 -4.67
CA MET A 83 13.60 3.84 -4.63
C MET A 83 14.37 3.59 -3.32
N ALA A 84 13.68 3.62 -2.19
CA ALA A 84 14.29 3.33 -0.89
C ALA A 84 14.80 1.88 -0.79
N ALA A 85 14.03 0.91 -1.31
CA ALA A 85 14.45 -0.49 -1.35
C ALA A 85 15.66 -0.69 -2.27
N PHE A 86 15.63 -0.11 -3.46
CA PHE A 86 16.73 -0.17 -4.42
C PHE A 86 18.01 0.44 -3.86
N MET A 87 17.94 1.65 -3.30
CA MET A 87 19.13 2.28 -2.73
C MET A 87 19.63 1.57 -1.47
N GLY A 88 18.74 1.06 -0.62
CA GLY A 88 19.16 0.21 0.51
C GLY A 88 19.93 -1.02 0.04
N TYR A 89 19.45 -1.70 -1.01
CA TYR A 89 20.16 -2.83 -1.61
C TYR A 89 21.51 -2.41 -2.20
N MET A 90 21.58 -1.31 -2.97
CA MET A 90 22.83 -0.84 -3.56
C MET A 90 23.89 -0.46 -2.52
N VAL A 91 23.48 0.22 -1.46
CA VAL A 91 24.36 0.55 -0.33
C VAL A 91 24.86 -0.72 0.35
N ASN A 92 24.01 -1.74 0.54
CA ASN A 92 24.43 -3.02 1.07
C ASN A 92 25.47 -3.71 0.17
N VAL A 93 25.28 -3.67 -1.16
CA VAL A 93 26.21 -4.28 -2.13
C VAL A 93 27.61 -3.67 -2.03
N TRP A 94 27.71 -2.35 -1.88
CA TRP A 94 29.02 -1.67 -1.81
C TRP A 94 29.67 -1.70 -0.44
N THR A 95 28.87 -1.64 0.64
CA THR A 95 29.41 -1.52 2.01
C THR A 95 29.49 -2.84 2.75
N GLY A 96 28.69 -3.83 2.37
CA GLY A 96 28.49 -5.08 3.12
C GLY A 96 27.88 -4.89 4.51
N ASN A 97 27.43 -3.68 4.85
CA ASN A 97 26.94 -3.33 6.19
C ASN A 97 25.44 -3.03 6.17
N LEU A 98 24.68 -3.91 6.83
CA LEU A 98 23.22 -3.82 6.91
C LEU A 98 22.73 -2.50 7.54
N TYR A 99 23.41 -1.97 8.55
CA TYR A 99 22.98 -0.74 9.21
C TYR A 99 23.14 0.48 8.30
N ILE A 100 24.23 0.53 7.53
CA ILE A 100 24.48 1.60 6.56
C ILE A 100 23.48 1.48 5.41
N ALA A 101 23.15 0.26 4.98
CA ALA A 101 22.11 0.00 3.98
C ALA A 101 20.73 0.52 4.41
N ILE A 102 20.32 0.23 5.65
CA ILE A 102 19.07 0.74 6.21
C ILE A 102 19.07 2.28 6.21
N LEU A 103 20.17 2.90 6.64
CA LEU A 103 20.31 4.36 6.62
C LEU A 103 20.20 4.91 5.19
N GLY A 104 20.82 4.26 4.21
CA GLY A 104 20.71 4.63 2.80
C GLY A 104 19.26 4.60 2.29
N GLY A 105 18.49 3.57 2.65
CA GLY A 105 17.07 3.48 2.32
C GLY A 105 16.24 4.59 2.96
N VAL A 106 16.45 4.86 4.26
CA VAL A 106 15.76 5.93 5.00
C VAL A 106 16.05 7.31 4.38
N LEU A 107 17.31 7.60 4.08
CA LEU A 107 17.70 8.87 3.47
C LEU A 107 17.11 9.03 2.07
N THR A 108 17.06 7.94 1.28
CA THR A 108 16.43 7.96 -0.04
C THR A 108 14.93 8.25 0.07
N GLY A 109 14.22 7.60 1.00
CA GLY A 109 12.81 7.89 1.26
C GLY A 109 12.57 9.35 1.68
N ALA A 110 13.44 9.90 2.54
CA ALA A 110 13.38 11.30 2.96
C ALA A 110 13.60 12.27 1.79
N VAL A 111 14.59 12.01 0.93
CA VAL A 111 14.86 12.82 -0.28
C VAL A 111 13.67 12.77 -1.25
N MET A 112 13.11 11.60 -1.50
CA MET A 112 11.94 11.47 -2.36
C MET A 112 10.68 12.12 -1.76
N GLY A 113 10.53 12.09 -0.43
CA GLY A 113 9.49 12.82 0.30
C GLY A 113 9.64 14.34 0.18
N LEU A 114 10.87 14.85 0.32
CA LEU A 114 11.20 16.26 0.10
C LEU A 114 10.93 16.68 -1.35
N PHE A 115 11.27 15.83 -2.31
CA PHE A 115 10.98 16.09 -3.72
C PHE A 115 9.47 16.18 -3.99
N HIS A 116 8.67 15.26 -3.43
CA HIS A 116 7.21 15.33 -3.50
C HIS A 116 6.67 16.63 -2.88
N ALA A 117 7.14 16.97 -1.67
CA ALA A 117 6.74 18.18 -0.98
C ALA A 117 7.13 19.45 -1.75
N PHE A 118 8.31 19.48 -2.39
CA PHE A 118 8.73 20.58 -3.24
C PHE A 118 7.78 20.77 -4.43
N MET A 119 7.42 19.69 -5.13
CA MET A 119 6.46 19.76 -6.22
C MET A 119 5.07 20.21 -5.74
N SER A 120 4.55 19.66 -4.65
CA SER A 120 3.19 19.92 -4.19
C SER A 120 3.04 21.27 -3.48
N VAL A 121 4.02 21.67 -2.66
CA VAL A 121 3.93 22.87 -1.80
C VAL A 121 4.56 24.08 -2.48
N THR A 122 5.77 23.94 -3.02
CA THR A 122 6.50 25.05 -3.62
C THR A 122 6.03 25.33 -5.05
N LEU A 123 5.98 24.28 -5.89
CA LEU A 123 5.57 24.43 -7.29
C LEU A 123 4.05 24.42 -7.49
N LYS A 124 3.28 24.05 -6.46
CA LYS A 124 1.81 23.93 -6.51
C LYS A 124 1.32 23.02 -7.65
N LEU A 125 2.10 21.98 -7.96
CA LEU A 125 1.70 20.95 -8.91
C LEU A 125 0.52 20.16 -8.34
N ASP A 126 -0.32 19.67 -9.25
CA ASP A 126 -1.35 18.69 -8.90
C ASP A 126 -0.69 17.46 -8.27
N GLN A 127 -1.14 17.09 -7.08
CA GLN A 127 -0.51 16.05 -6.26
C GLN A 127 -0.72 14.64 -6.83
N ILE A 128 -1.77 14.44 -7.63
CA ILE A 128 -2.02 13.19 -8.35
C ILE A 128 -1.01 13.08 -9.51
N ILE A 129 -0.83 14.14 -10.28
CA ILE A 129 0.15 14.17 -11.38
C ILE A 129 1.58 14.05 -10.83
N GLY A 130 1.94 14.85 -9.81
CA GLY A 130 3.27 14.80 -9.20
C GLY A 130 3.59 13.43 -8.59
N GLY A 131 2.62 12.82 -7.92
CA GLY A 131 2.78 11.47 -7.36
C GLY A 131 2.91 10.39 -8.43
N THR A 132 2.11 10.44 -9.49
CA THR A 132 2.24 9.47 -10.60
C THR A 132 3.58 9.59 -11.33
N VAL A 133 4.09 10.81 -11.50
CA VAL A 133 5.45 11.04 -12.05
C VAL A 133 6.53 10.39 -11.15
N ILE A 134 6.42 10.52 -9.83
CA ILE A 134 7.34 9.84 -8.89
C ILE A 134 7.28 8.33 -9.06
N ASN A 135 6.09 7.73 -9.16
CA ASN A 135 5.95 6.29 -9.35
C ASN A 135 6.58 5.83 -10.66
N ILE A 136 6.33 6.53 -11.77
CA ILE A 136 6.87 6.20 -13.09
C ILE A 136 8.40 6.35 -13.09
N LEU A 137 8.93 7.44 -12.51
CA LEU A 137 10.36 7.66 -12.37
C LEU A 137 11.02 6.53 -11.59
N ALA A 138 10.45 6.16 -10.44
CA ALA A 138 10.96 5.09 -9.61
C ALA A 138 10.95 3.73 -10.34
N LEU A 139 9.83 3.39 -10.98
CA LEU A 139 9.73 2.15 -11.77
C LEU A 139 10.80 2.11 -12.86
N GLY A 140 10.97 3.20 -13.62
CA GLY A 140 11.97 3.27 -14.69
C GLY A 140 13.43 3.19 -14.21
N LEU A 141 13.72 3.64 -12.98
CA LEU A 141 15.06 3.57 -12.39
C LEU A 141 15.35 2.26 -11.67
N THR A 142 14.33 1.56 -11.19
CA THR A 142 14.48 0.38 -10.30
C THR A 142 14.17 -0.96 -10.97
N GLY A 143 13.39 -0.97 -12.06
CA GLY A 143 13.08 -2.16 -12.86
C GLY A 143 11.68 -2.70 -12.67
#